data_AF-A0A955XSG9-F1
#
_entry.id   AF-A0A955XSG9-F1
#
_cell.length_a   1.000
_cell.length_b   1.000
_cell.length_c   1.000
_cell.angle_alpha   90.00
_cell.angle_beta   90.00
_cell.angle_gamma   90.00
#
_symmetry.space_group_name_H-M   'P 1'
#
loop_
_entity.id
_entity.type
_entity.pdbx_description
1 polymer ?
#
loop_
_entity_poly.entity_id
_entity_poly.type
_entity_poly.pdbx_seq_one_letter_code
_entity_poly.pdbx_strand_id
1 'polypeptide(L)'
;GGDLVTAGLWAYVAAWCFASLGGLGLLWWGRGRFVITRTAYWRWLGRPWRLTTFAVGLGGIVVIAPYTGDPYWDYVDASLMATLAFVTAPWAVATLWRARRTGFGPEVVAAVIVWLFSASWSYDGWILLRDGAYPLTWRDNLIASSCLYAFAGVFWGLDGREGRMAWAPADAAWPQAVVGGFRAIWPLAGAIMLFIALLMLSSVLGWV
;
A
#
# COMPACT_ATOMS: atom_id res chain seq x y z
N GLY A 1 -9.53 -20.53 29.23
CA GLY A 1 -8.57 -20.56 28.10
C GLY A 1 -9.09 -19.74 26.93
N GLY A 2 -10.22 -20.13 26.34
CA GLY A 2 -10.85 -19.45 25.20
C GLY A 2 -11.22 -17.98 25.47
N ASP A 3 -11.80 -17.66 26.63
CA ASP A 3 -12.26 -16.29 26.92
C ASP A 3 -11.14 -15.25 26.94
N LEU A 4 -9.94 -15.62 27.37
CA LEU A 4 -8.77 -14.73 27.37
C LEU A 4 -8.24 -14.49 25.94
N VAL A 5 -8.32 -15.49 25.06
CA VAL A 5 -7.93 -15.35 23.65
C VAL A 5 -8.92 -14.44 22.92
N THR A 6 -10.21 -14.61 23.17
CA THR A 6 -11.27 -13.77 22.61
C THR A 6 -11.18 -12.34 23.12
N ALA A 7 -10.95 -12.13 24.42
CA ALA A 7 -10.75 -10.79 24.99
C ALA A 7 -9.51 -10.09 24.41
N GLY A 8 -8.40 -10.82 24.23
CA GLY A 8 -7.19 -10.29 23.61
C GLY A 8 -7.40 -9.86 22.16
N LEU A 9 -8.16 -10.64 21.39
CA LEU A 9 -8.51 -10.29 20.01
C LEU A 9 -9.37 -9.03 19.95
N TRP A 10 -10.40 -8.91 20.78
CA TRP A 10 -11.24 -7.70 20.79
C TRP A 10 -10.49 -6.47 21.28
N ALA A 11 -9.57 -6.61 22.23
CA ALA A 11 -8.67 -5.54 22.62
C ALA A 11 -7.77 -5.09 21.46
N TYR A 12 -7.25 -6.04 20.68
CA TYR A 12 -6.50 -5.76 19.45
C TYR A 12 -7.36 -5.02 18.41
N VAL A 13 -8.60 -5.48 18.19
CA VAL A 13 -9.55 -4.82 17.28
C VAL A 13 -9.86 -3.39 17.71
N ALA A 14 -10.19 -3.20 18.99
CA ALA A 14 -10.44 -1.87 19.55
C ALA A 14 -9.22 -0.95 19.40
N ALA A 15 -8.01 -1.49 19.64
CA ALA A 15 -6.77 -0.74 19.53
C ALA A 15 -6.51 -0.27 18.10
N TRP A 16 -6.66 -1.13 17.08
CA TRP A 16 -6.44 -0.70 15.71
C TRP A 16 -7.56 0.18 15.16
N CYS A 17 -8.81 0.01 15.60
CA CYS A 17 -9.90 0.93 15.31
C CYS A 17 -9.58 2.34 15.85
N PHE A 18 -9.17 2.43 17.12
CA PHE A 18 -8.77 3.69 17.74
C PHE A 18 -7.56 4.33 17.02
N ALA A 19 -6.55 3.52 16.69
CA ALA A 19 -5.40 3.97 15.90
C ALA A 19 -5.84 4.54 14.54
N SER A 20 -6.75 3.85 13.83
CA SER A 20 -7.25 4.27 12.52
C SER A 20 -8.01 5.60 12.61
N LEU A 21 -8.88 5.77 13.62
CA LEU A 21 -9.57 7.04 13.90
C LEU A 21 -8.56 8.16 14.24
N GLY A 22 -7.57 7.86 15.07
CA GLY A 22 -6.48 8.78 15.39
C GLY A 22 -5.68 9.19 14.15
N GLY A 23 -5.38 8.24 13.25
CA GLY A 23 -4.72 8.49 11.97
C GLY A 23 -5.52 9.41 11.06
N LEU A 24 -6.84 9.17 10.94
CA LEU A 24 -7.74 10.07 10.22
C LEU A 24 -7.76 11.47 10.84
N GLY A 25 -7.79 11.57 12.17
CA GLY A 25 -7.67 12.83 12.90
C GLY A 25 -6.37 13.55 12.57
N LEU A 26 -5.23 12.84 12.61
CA LEU A 26 -3.92 13.39 12.24
C LEU A 26 -3.89 13.90 10.80
N LEU A 27 -4.44 13.14 9.84
CA LEU A 27 -4.52 13.57 8.45
C LEU A 27 -5.42 14.80 8.30
N TRP A 28 -6.52 14.87 9.05
CA TRP A 28 -7.47 15.99 9.03
C TRP A 28 -6.88 17.27 9.62
N TRP A 29 -6.24 17.20 10.79
CA TRP A 29 -5.59 18.36 11.41
C TRP A 29 -4.26 18.72 10.74
N GLY A 30 -3.60 17.75 10.12
CA GLY A 30 -2.36 17.91 9.36
C GLY A 30 -2.56 18.34 7.90
N ARG A 31 -3.78 18.73 7.49
CA ARG A 31 -4.09 19.17 6.12
C ARG A 31 -3.17 20.32 5.71
N GLY A 32 -2.57 20.21 4.54
CA GLY A 32 -1.58 21.16 4.02
C GLY A 32 -0.17 20.93 4.56
N ARG A 33 -0.01 20.42 5.80
CA ARG A 33 1.29 20.05 6.35
C ARG A 33 1.78 18.73 5.77
N PHE A 34 0.96 17.68 5.80
CA PHE A 34 1.36 16.35 5.34
C PHE A 34 1.31 16.23 3.83
N VAL A 35 2.31 15.58 3.25
CA VAL A 35 2.48 15.55 1.79
C VAL A 35 1.29 14.88 1.09
N ILE A 36 0.76 13.78 1.63
CA ILE A 36 -0.40 13.07 1.08
C ILE A 36 -1.66 13.95 0.95
N THR A 37 -1.77 14.99 1.79
CA THR A 37 -2.92 15.91 1.77
C THR A 37 -2.78 17.03 0.74
N ARG A 38 -1.61 17.16 0.09
CA ARG A 38 -1.33 18.23 -0.87
C ARG A 38 -1.68 17.80 -2.29
N THR A 39 -2.26 18.70 -3.09
CA THR A 39 -2.58 18.45 -4.51
C THR A 39 -1.36 18.03 -5.34
N ALA A 40 -0.16 18.52 -4.99
CA ALA A 40 1.07 18.14 -5.68
C ALA A 40 1.35 16.63 -5.60
N TYR A 41 1.02 15.97 -4.48
CA TYR A 41 1.17 14.52 -4.33
C TYR A 41 0.26 13.77 -5.31
N TRP A 42 -1.01 14.15 -5.39
CA TRP A 42 -1.99 13.53 -6.28
C TRP A 42 -1.66 13.75 -7.76
N ARG A 43 -1.17 14.93 -8.14
CA ARG A 43 -0.67 15.18 -9.50
C ARG A 43 0.56 14.35 -9.85
N TRP A 44 1.46 14.16 -8.88
CA TRP A 44 2.65 13.34 -9.06
C TRP A 44 2.29 11.84 -9.14
N LEU A 45 1.35 11.37 -8.33
CA LEU A 45 0.86 9.99 -8.36
C LEU A 45 0.09 9.70 -9.65
N GLY A 46 -0.73 10.65 -10.12
CA GLY A 46 -1.55 10.54 -11.32
C GLY A 46 -0.80 10.61 -12.65
N ARG A 47 0.53 10.44 -12.66
CA ARG A 47 1.27 10.35 -13.93
C ARG A 47 0.86 9.09 -14.70
N PRO A 48 0.74 9.15 -16.04
CA PRO A 48 0.19 8.06 -16.84
C PRO A 48 0.83 6.70 -16.54
N TRP A 49 2.15 6.62 -16.43
CA TRP A 49 2.83 5.35 -16.18
C TRP A 49 2.52 4.72 -14.82
N ARG A 50 2.34 5.54 -13.77
CA ARG A 50 1.96 5.06 -12.43
C ARG A 50 0.53 4.53 -12.46
N LEU A 51 -0.37 5.22 -13.15
CA LEU A 51 -1.74 4.77 -13.36
C LEU A 51 -1.80 3.48 -14.20
N THR A 52 -1.01 3.36 -15.26
CA THR A 52 -0.95 2.14 -16.09
C THR A 52 -0.40 0.96 -15.29
N THR A 53 0.71 1.15 -14.56
CA THR A 53 1.28 0.09 -13.71
C THR A 53 0.36 -0.31 -12.57
N PHE A 54 -0.36 0.65 -11.98
CA PHE A 54 -1.43 0.38 -11.02
C PHE A 54 -2.56 -0.42 -11.65
N ALA A 55 -3.09 -0.02 -12.81
CA ALA A 55 -4.19 -0.71 -13.45
C ALA A 55 -3.85 -2.18 -13.78
N VAL A 56 -2.62 -2.43 -14.26
CA VAL A 56 -2.13 -3.79 -14.51
C VAL A 56 -1.99 -4.59 -13.21
N GLY A 57 -1.39 -3.99 -12.17
CA GLY A 57 -1.23 -4.65 -10.87
C GLY A 57 -2.56 -4.95 -10.18
N LEU A 58 -3.50 -3.99 -10.20
CA LEU A 58 -4.86 -4.12 -9.69
C LEU A 58 -5.60 -5.23 -10.43
N GLY A 59 -5.60 -5.20 -11.77
CA GLY A 59 -6.21 -6.26 -12.57
C GLY A 59 -5.62 -7.63 -12.23
N GLY A 60 -4.31 -7.70 -12.02
CA GLY A 60 -3.64 -8.93 -11.62
C GLY A 60 -4.07 -9.50 -10.30
N ILE A 61 -3.98 -8.70 -9.23
CA ILE A 61 -4.31 -9.21 -7.90
C ILE A 61 -5.80 -9.53 -7.78
N VAL A 62 -6.68 -8.75 -8.41
CA VAL A 62 -8.13 -9.00 -8.40
C VAL A 62 -8.46 -10.27 -9.16
N VAL A 63 -7.78 -10.55 -10.28
CA VAL A 63 -7.96 -11.81 -11.02
C VAL A 63 -7.40 -12.99 -10.25
N ILE A 64 -6.22 -12.87 -9.62
CA ILE A 64 -5.53 -13.99 -8.96
C ILE A 64 -6.12 -14.31 -7.58
N ALA A 65 -6.56 -13.31 -6.82
CA ALA A 65 -6.99 -13.44 -5.42
C ALA A 65 -7.93 -14.64 -5.16
N PRO A 66 -9.00 -14.86 -5.93
CA PRO A 66 -9.90 -16.00 -5.72
C PRO A 66 -9.27 -17.38 -6.00
N TYR A 67 -8.19 -17.43 -6.77
CA TYR A 67 -7.49 -18.66 -7.14
C TYR A 67 -6.30 -18.97 -6.21
N THR A 68 -6.07 -18.16 -5.18
CA THR A 68 -4.97 -18.39 -4.22
C THR A 68 -5.20 -19.58 -3.29
N GLY A 69 -6.44 -20.09 -3.23
CA GLY A 69 -6.84 -21.12 -2.28
C GLY A 69 -7.03 -20.60 -0.84
N ASP A 70 -6.76 -19.31 -0.59
CA ASP A 70 -7.11 -18.67 0.68
C ASP A 70 -8.63 -18.35 0.67
N PRO A 71 -9.41 -18.87 1.64
CA PRO A 71 -10.86 -18.65 1.68
C PRO A 71 -11.27 -17.20 1.99
N TYR A 72 -10.33 -16.36 2.43
CA TYR A 72 -10.61 -15.00 2.84
C TYR A 72 -10.48 -14.00 1.68
N TRP A 73 -9.50 -14.20 0.79
CA TRP A 73 -9.23 -13.30 -0.32
C TRP A 73 -10.36 -13.31 -1.36
N ASP A 74 -10.93 -12.14 -1.61
CA ASP A 74 -11.97 -11.92 -2.60
C ASP A 74 -11.64 -10.74 -3.52
N TYR A 75 -12.58 -10.37 -4.40
CA TYR A 75 -12.38 -9.26 -5.31
C TYR A 75 -12.44 -7.90 -4.58
N VAL A 76 -13.13 -7.81 -3.46
CA VAL A 76 -13.39 -6.58 -2.70
C VAL A 76 -12.16 -6.20 -1.89
N ASP A 77 -11.64 -7.11 -1.07
CA ASP A 77 -10.44 -6.84 -0.28
C ASP A 77 -9.20 -6.66 -1.17
N ALA A 78 -9.04 -7.47 -2.22
CA ALA A 78 -7.94 -7.31 -3.17
C ALA A 78 -7.98 -5.93 -3.84
N SER A 79 -9.16 -5.48 -4.29
CA SER A 79 -9.32 -4.16 -4.90
C SER A 79 -9.04 -3.03 -3.89
N LEU A 80 -9.57 -3.17 -2.67
CA LEU A 80 -9.42 -2.21 -1.60
C LEU A 80 -7.94 -2.05 -1.21
N MET A 81 -7.26 -3.16 -0.90
CA MET A 81 -5.86 -3.15 -0.50
C MET A 81 -4.95 -2.64 -1.60
N ALA A 82 -5.15 -3.06 -2.86
CA ALA A 82 -4.34 -2.59 -3.97
C ALA A 82 -4.51 -1.09 -4.23
N THR A 83 -5.74 -0.60 -4.13
CA THR A 83 -6.04 0.84 -4.27
C THR A 83 -5.41 1.63 -3.12
N LEU A 84 -5.57 1.18 -1.88
CA LEU A 84 -4.96 1.81 -0.71
C LEU A 84 -3.44 1.80 -0.81
N ALA A 85 -2.83 0.69 -1.25
CA ALA A 85 -1.39 0.59 -1.45
C ALA A 85 -0.91 1.60 -2.52
N PHE A 86 -1.61 1.71 -3.64
CA PHE A 86 -1.26 2.68 -4.68
C PHE A 86 -1.28 4.12 -4.17
N VAL A 87 -2.34 4.50 -3.44
CA VAL A 87 -2.51 5.89 -3.02
C VAL A 87 -1.70 6.25 -1.78
N THR A 88 -1.35 5.28 -0.93
CA THR A 88 -0.71 5.57 0.37
C THR A 88 0.73 5.08 0.50
N ALA A 89 1.13 3.98 -0.15
CA ALA A 89 2.46 3.41 0.01
C ALA A 89 3.60 4.34 -0.38
N PRO A 90 3.53 5.08 -1.52
CA PRO A 90 4.62 5.96 -1.92
C PRO A 90 4.88 7.04 -0.87
N TRP A 91 3.81 7.63 -0.32
CA TRP A 91 3.91 8.62 0.74
C TRP A 91 4.40 8.01 2.06
N ALA A 92 3.85 6.87 2.49
CA ALA A 92 4.20 6.27 3.78
C ALA A 92 5.68 5.86 3.80
N VAL A 93 6.16 5.16 2.76
CA VAL A 93 7.56 4.77 2.61
C VAL A 93 8.48 5.99 2.50
N ALA A 94 8.09 7.00 1.72
CA ALA A 94 8.84 8.25 1.62
C ALA A 94 8.97 8.95 2.98
N THR A 95 7.87 9.02 3.74
CA THR A 95 7.82 9.67 5.06
C THR A 95 8.74 8.96 6.05
N LEU A 96 8.67 7.63 6.12
CA LEU A 96 9.54 6.82 6.97
C LEU A 96 11.02 6.95 6.58
N TRP A 97 11.31 6.97 5.27
CA TRP A 97 12.67 7.18 4.78
C TRP A 97 13.19 8.58 5.14
N ARG A 98 12.37 9.64 4.99
CA ARG A 98 12.74 11.03 5.32
C ARG A 98 12.85 11.26 6.83
N ALA A 99 12.16 10.49 7.66
CA ALA A 99 12.24 10.57 9.12
C ALA A 99 13.68 10.38 9.64
N ARG A 100 14.50 9.60 8.92
CA ARG A 100 15.93 9.43 9.22
C ARG A 100 16.73 10.73 9.19
N ARG A 101 16.25 11.75 8.49
CA ARG A 101 16.89 13.08 8.35
C ARG A 101 16.12 14.21 9.03
N THR A 102 14.80 14.07 9.12
CA THR A 102 13.89 15.13 9.59
C THR A 102 13.32 14.88 10.98
N GLY A 103 13.60 13.71 11.57
CA GLY A 103 13.10 13.29 12.87
C GLY A 103 11.74 12.59 12.81
N PHE A 104 11.35 12.02 13.95
CA PHE A 104 10.05 11.37 14.13
C PHE A 104 9.02 12.40 14.58
N GLY A 105 7.97 12.59 13.79
CA GLY A 105 6.89 13.54 14.07
C GLY A 105 5.51 12.99 13.75
N PRO A 106 4.47 13.82 13.84
CA PRO A 106 3.09 13.38 13.62
C PRO A 106 2.83 12.78 12.24
N GLU A 107 3.56 13.20 11.19
CA GLU A 107 3.44 12.62 9.85
C GLU A 107 3.94 11.17 9.80
N VAL A 108 4.98 10.84 10.58
CA VAL A 108 5.51 9.48 10.68
C VAL A 108 4.50 8.57 11.38
N VAL A 109 3.89 9.05 12.46
CA VAL A 109 2.82 8.32 13.17
C VAL A 109 1.65 8.06 12.22
N ALA A 110 1.20 9.08 11.49
CA ALA A 110 0.15 8.91 10.48
C ALA A 110 0.55 7.91 9.38
N ALA A 111 1.80 7.96 8.91
CA ALA A 111 2.31 7.04 7.89
C ALA A 111 2.32 5.58 8.36
N VAL A 112 2.70 5.31 9.61
CA VAL A 112 2.66 3.95 10.19
C VAL A 112 1.22 3.45 10.33
N ILE A 113 0.30 4.29 10.84
CA ILE A 113 -1.11 3.91 10.97
C ILE A 113 -1.73 3.61 9.60
N VAL A 114 -1.49 4.48 8.62
CA VAL A 114 -2.01 4.29 7.25
C VAL A 114 -1.38 3.06 6.59
N TRP A 115 -0.09 2.79 6.82
CA TRP A 115 0.54 1.54 6.37
C TRP A 115 -0.20 0.33 6.95
N LEU A 116 -0.34 0.25 8.27
CA LEU A 116 -0.97 -0.91 8.92
C LEU A 116 -2.42 -1.09 8.48
N PHE A 117 -3.15 0.02 8.32
CA PHE A 117 -4.51 -0.01 7.80
C PHE A 117 -4.56 -0.52 6.36
N SER A 118 -3.72 0.02 5.47
CA SER A 118 -3.69 -0.35 4.06
C SER A 118 -3.22 -1.78 3.83
N ALA A 119 -2.24 -2.24 4.60
CA ALA A 119 -1.61 -3.53 4.41
C ALA A 119 -2.30 -4.66 5.20
N SER A 120 -3.17 -4.36 6.16
CA SER A 120 -3.77 -5.41 7.00
C SER A 120 -5.16 -5.04 7.51
N TRP A 121 -5.34 -3.95 8.25
CA TRP A 121 -6.60 -3.76 8.98
C TRP A 121 -7.82 -3.52 8.08
N SER A 122 -7.61 -3.01 6.86
CA SER A 122 -8.69 -2.90 5.86
C SER A 122 -9.20 -4.27 5.39
N TYR A 123 -8.30 -5.24 5.21
CA TYR A 123 -8.62 -6.64 4.92
C TYR A 123 -9.27 -7.32 6.13
N ASP A 124 -8.65 -7.20 7.31
CA ASP A 124 -9.17 -7.84 8.53
C ASP A 124 -10.57 -7.31 8.88
N GLY A 125 -10.77 -5.99 8.72
CA GLY A 125 -12.04 -5.33 8.94
C GLY A 125 -13.10 -5.74 7.92
N TRP A 126 -12.74 -5.89 6.64
CA TRP A 126 -13.66 -6.39 5.62
C TRP A 126 -14.15 -7.79 5.95
N ILE A 127 -13.23 -8.71 6.27
CA ILE A 127 -13.57 -10.10 6.57
C ILE A 127 -14.40 -10.18 7.85
N LEU A 128 -14.04 -9.41 8.89
CA LEU A 128 -14.83 -9.36 10.12
C LEU A 128 -16.27 -8.90 9.86
N LEU A 129 -16.46 -7.92 8.97
CA LEU A 129 -17.79 -7.43 8.58
C LEU A 129 -18.55 -8.44 7.70
N ARG A 130 -17.86 -9.09 6.76
CA ARG A 130 -18.42 -10.04 5.79
C ARG A 130 -18.83 -11.35 6.45
N ASP A 131 -17.94 -11.92 7.26
CA ASP A 131 -18.05 -13.28 7.78
C ASP A 131 -18.46 -13.32 9.27
N GLY A 132 -18.45 -12.16 9.95
CA GLY A 132 -18.71 -12.08 11.39
C GLY A 132 -17.58 -12.66 12.25
N ALA A 133 -16.45 -13.03 11.64
CA ALA A 133 -15.30 -13.64 12.28
C ALA A 133 -13.99 -12.99 11.82
N TYR A 134 -13.02 -12.89 12.72
CA TYR A 134 -11.70 -12.35 12.38
C TYR A 134 -10.88 -13.40 11.59
N PRO A 135 -10.15 -13.01 10.54
CA PRO A 135 -9.42 -13.98 9.72
C PRO A 135 -8.35 -14.69 10.54
N LEU A 136 -8.24 -16.01 10.37
CA LEU A 136 -7.20 -16.81 11.05
C LEU A 136 -5.80 -16.48 10.54
N THR A 137 -5.68 -16.03 9.28
CA THR A 137 -4.42 -15.72 8.58
C THR A 137 -3.99 -14.26 8.73
N TRP A 138 -4.61 -13.47 9.63
CA TRP A 138 -4.35 -12.03 9.77
C TRP A 138 -2.86 -11.67 9.96
N ARG A 139 -2.09 -12.53 10.68
CA ARG A 139 -0.65 -12.33 10.91
C ARG A 139 0.15 -12.50 9.63
N ASP A 140 -0.15 -13.54 8.88
CA ASP A 140 0.54 -13.88 7.64
C ASP A 140 0.24 -12.81 6.59
N ASN A 141 -1.02 -12.38 6.51
CA ASN A 141 -1.41 -11.24 5.68
C ASN A 141 -0.65 -9.97 6.08
N LEU A 142 -0.62 -9.61 7.37
CA LEU A 142 0.07 -8.41 7.84
C LEU A 142 1.55 -8.39 7.39
N ILE A 143 2.26 -9.52 7.49
CA ILE A 143 3.66 -9.62 7.09
C ILE A 143 3.79 -9.56 5.56
N ALA A 144 3.07 -10.41 4.83
CA ALA A 144 3.16 -10.50 3.38
C ALA A 144 2.76 -9.18 2.70
N SER A 145 1.62 -8.63 3.09
CA SER A 145 1.10 -7.38 2.55
C SER A 145 1.93 -6.17 2.98
N SER A 146 2.59 -6.19 4.15
CA SER A 146 3.55 -5.13 4.51
C SER A 146 4.78 -5.14 3.61
N CYS A 147 5.31 -6.32 3.25
CA CYS A 147 6.41 -6.43 2.30
C CYS A 147 6.00 -5.90 0.93
N LEU A 148 4.83 -6.32 0.42
CA LEU A 148 4.29 -5.82 -0.85
C LEU A 148 4.05 -4.31 -0.82
N TYR A 149 3.49 -3.78 0.27
CA TYR A 149 3.27 -2.36 0.47
C TYR A 149 4.60 -1.58 0.47
N ALA A 150 5.64 -2.09 1.12
CA ALA A 150 6.97 -1.48 1.09
C ALA A 150 7.54 -1.44 -0.34
N PHE A 151 7.46 -2.55 -1.08
CA PHE A 151 7.92 -2.62 -2.47
C PHE A 151 7.13 -1.70 -3.39
N ALA A 152 5.81 -1.64 -3.23
CA ALA A 152 4.94 -0.73 -3.96
C ALA A 152 5.31 0.74 -3.70
N GLY A 153 5.55 1.10 -2.43
CA GLY A 153 5.95 2.45 -2.06
C GLY A 153 7.33 2.82 -2.61
N VAL A 154 8.28 1.89 -2.65
CA VAL A 154 9.56 2.09 -3.34
C VAL A 154 9.34 2.23 -4.84
N PHE A 155 8.64 1.30 -5.49
CA PHE A 155 8.45 1.28 -6.93
C PHE A 155 7.77 2.56 -7.44
N TRP A 156 6.62 2.94 -6.89
CA TRP A 156 5.91 4.15 -7.29
C TRP A 156 6.56 5.43 -6.78
N GLY A 157 7.44 5.35 -5.78
CA GLY A 157 8.32 6.44 -5.35
C GLY A 157 9.52 6.68 -6.28
N LEU A 158 9.80 5.81 -7.24
CA LEU A 158 10.79 6.05 -8.28
C LEU A 158 10.31 7.11 -9.28
N ASP A 159 11.26 7.84 -9.84
CA ASP A 159 11.06 8.75 -10.96
C ASP A 159 12.23 8.66 -11.94
N GLY A 160 12.02 9.08 -13.18
CA GLY A 160 13.11 9.26 -14.14
C GLY A 160 13.73 10.63 -13.97
N ARG A 161 15.06 10.75 -13.91
CA ARG A 161 15.76 12.05 -13.93
C ARG A 161 16.98 11.94 -14.80
N GLU A 162 17.09 12.82 -15.80
CA GLU A 162 18.23 12.84 -16.73
C GLU A 162 18.49 11.45 -17.36
N GLY A 163 17.42 10.71 -17.67
CA GLY A 163 17.51 9.36 -18.25
C GLY A 163 17.87 8.25 -17.26
N ARG A 164 18.00 8.54 -15.95
CA ARG A 164 18.32 7.56 -14.90
C ARG A 164 17.15 7.39 -13.93
N MET A 165 17.08 6.23 -13.30
CA MET A 165 16.13 5.96 -12.23
C MET A 165 16.58 6.66 -10.95
N ALA A 166 15.69 7.40 -10.31
CA ALA A 166 15.96 8.16 -9.09
C ALA A 166 14.86 7.95 -8.05
N TRP A 167 15.24 7.99 -6.77
CA TRP A 167 14.28 8.00 -5.66
C TRP A 167 13.70 9.40 -5.49
N ALA A 168 12.45 9.62 -5.89
CA ALA A 168 11.86 10.96 -5.93
C ALA A 168 11.86 11.67 -4.57
N PRO A 169 11.52 11.00 -3.44
CA PRO A 169 11.55 11.60 -2.11
C PRO A 169 12.94 12.03 -1.61
N ALA A 170 14.02 11.68 -2.31
CA ALA A 170 15.36 12.19 -2.00
C ALA A 170 15.51 13.68 -2.28
N ASP A 171 14.65 14.23 -3.15
CA ASP A 171 14.63 15.65 -3.48
C ASP A 171 13.82 16.45 -2.46
N ALA A 172 14.36 17.58 -2.02
CA ALA A 172 13.66 18.54 -1.16
C ALA A 172 12.38 19.10 -1.82
N ALA A 173 12.34 19.17 -3.15
CA ALA A 173 11.18 19.62 -3.91
C ALA A 173 10.05 18.58 -4.00
N TRP A 174 10.26 17.31 -3.62
CA TRP A 174 9.21 16.29 -3.68
C TRP A 174 7.98 16.69 -2.82
N PRO A 175 6.75 16.53 -3.32
CA PRO A 175 6.33 15.82 -4.54
C PRO A 175 6.14 16.75 -5.76
N GLN A 176 6.76 17.93 -5.81
CA GLN A 176 6.66 18.79 -6.98
C GLN A 176 7.16 18.07 -8.23
N ALA A 177 6.48 18.33 -9.35
CA ALA A 177 6.71 17.61 -10.59
C ALA A 177 8.06 18.00 -11.19
N VAL A 178 9.08 17.19 -10.95
CA VAL A 178 10.30 17.21 -11.76
C VAL A 178 10.02 16.43 -13.04
N VAL A 179 10.33 17.03 -14.19
CA VAL A 179 10.10 16.46 -15.53
C VAL A 179 10.96 15.22 -15.69
N GLY A 180 10.34 14.07 -15.43
CA GLY A 180 10.99 12.78 -15.39
C GLY A 180 10.29 11.78 -16.28
N GLY A 181 11.03 11.18 -17.22
CA GLY A 181 10.47 10.26 -18.21
C GLY A 181 10.42 8.81 -17.72
N PHE A 182 9.30 8.14 -17.96
CA PHE A 182 9.09 6.71 -17.68
C PHE A 182 10.15 5.78 -18.32
N ARG A 183 10.83 6.23 -19.38
CA ARG A 183 11.88 5.47 -20.07
C ARG A 183 12.95 4.91 -19.14
N ALA A 184 13.33 5.66 -18.10
CA ALA A 184 14.35 5.21 -17.15
C ALA A 184 13.85 4.12 -16.19
N ILE A 185 12.52 4.00 -16.00
CA ILE A 185 11.87 3.05 -15.09
C ILE A 185 11.38 1.81 -15.87
N TRP A 186 11.21 1.94 -17.19
CA TRP A 186 10.66 0.89 -18.06
C TRP A 186 11.29 -0.50 -17.87
N PRO A 187 12.62 -0.67 -17.76
CA PRO A 187 13.19 -2.01 -17.60
C PRO A 187 12.69 -2.71 -16.33
N LEU A 188 12.63 -1.97 -15.21
CA LEU A 188 12.13 -2.48 -13.94
C LEU A 188 10.62 -2.71 -13.98
N ALA A 189 9.86 -1.72 -14.47
CA ALA A 189 8.41 -1.85 -14.59
C ALA A 189 8.00 -3.01 -15.50
N GLY A 190 8.69 -3.16 -16.63
CA GLY A 190 8.48 -4.25 -17.58
C GLY A 190 8.81 -5.62 -16.99
N ALA A 191 9.90 -5.74 -16.22
CA ALA A 191 10.24 -7.00 -15.54
C ALA A 191 9.19 -7.37 -14.48
N ILE A 192 8.73 -6.42 -13.68
CA ILE A 192 7.66 -6.63 -12.68
C ILE A 192 6.35 -7.01 -13.38
N MET A 193 5.97 -6.29 -14.43
CA MET A 193 4.77 -6.57 -15.20
C MET A 193 4.81 -7.95 -15.86
N LEU A 194 5.95 -8.33 -16.44
CA LEU A 194 6.13 -9.65 -17.03
C LEU A 194 6.01 -10.74 -15.97
N PHE A 195 6.65 -10.56 -14.82
CA PHE A 195 6.53 -11.49 -13.70
C PHE A 195 5.08 -11.65 -13.25
N ILE A 196 4.35 -10.55 -13.05
CA ILE A 196 2.92 -10.57 -12.69
C ILE A 196 2.09 -11.26 -13.77
N ALA A 197 2.34 -10.97 -15.06
CA ALA A 197 1.63 -11.60 -16.16
C ALA A 197 1.88 -13.12 -16.22
N LEU A 198 3.11 -13.57 -15.94
CA LEU A 198 3.46 -14.99 -15.86
C LEU A 198 2.77 -15.67 -14.68
N LEU A 199 2.69 -15.02 -13.52
CA LEU A 199 1.92 -15.51 -12.37
C LEU A 199 0.43 -15.62 -12.70
N MET A 200 -0.17 -14.61 -13.33
CA MET A 200 -1.56 -14.69 -13.78
C MET A 200 -1.78 -15.88 -14.72
N LEU A 201 -0.88 -16.06 -15.69
CA LEU A 201 -0.97 -17.14 -16.66
C LEU A 201 -0.84 -18.51 -15.98
N SER A 202 0.08 -18.67 -15.03
CA SER A 202 0.25 -19.94 -14.31
C SER A 202 -0.97 -20.29 -13.45
N SER A 203 -1.57 -19.29 -12.79
CA SER A 203 -2.80 -19.47 -12.00
C SER A 203 -4.00 -19.84 -12.87
N VAL A 204 -4.15 -19.22 -14.05
CA VAL A 204 -5.24 -19.53 -14.98
C VAL A 204 -5.08 -20.91 -15.63
N LEU A 205 -3.84 -21.31 -15.93
CA LEU A 205 -3.56 -22.60 -16.56
C LEU A 205 -3.55 -23.79 -15.57
N GLY A 206 -3.61 -23.54 -14.26
CA GLY A 206 -3.61 -24.58 -13.22
C GLY A 206 -2.23 -25.21 -12.95
N TRP A 207 -1.15 -24.45 -13.15
CA TRP A 207 0.23 -24.92 -12.93
C TRP A 207 0.73 -24.66 -11.50
N VAL A 208 -0.14 -24.10 -10.65
CA VAL A 208 0.08 -23.76 -9.24
C VAL A 208 -1.09 -24.29 -8.44
#